data_AF-A0A4P2VNK3-F1
#
_entry.id   AF-A0A4P2VNK3-F1
#
_cell.length_a   1.000
_cell.length_b   1.000
_cell.length_c   1.000
_cell.angle_alpha   90.00
_cell.angle_beta   90.00
_cell.angle_gamma   90.00
#
_symmetry.space_group_name_H-M   'P 1'
#
loop_
_entity.id
_entity.type
_entity.pdbx_description
1 polymer ?
#
loop_
_entity_poly.entity_id
_entity_poly.type
_entity_poly.pdbx_seq_one_letter_code
_entity_poly.pdbx_strand_id
1 'polypeptide(L)'
;MKRTYQVSDNKLILLGDTYSIKEEIKKAGGRWDPTRKNWWLVPSKANLELIANFGFLQNENLEVNKQSNIDIPSKYEEISNELSVSNFVYMIESFIRKNLADKYWIFGEVTSFKIANGHTFFDLSDREEAQINLATSLKATSIPCILWQGKRKLLADKISQIILQDGSKIKILVACDFRKEGARINAIIEDIDIQYTQGDLYLQRLAIVQDLKKRGLYDKNKRLKIPKIPLKIALITAENSRACSDFLNELKLSEIAFRITIYDCNMQGEKTSENICNAFTQIEQNNPKFDCIVISRGGGSKLDLRWFDNIEIAKKIAYSSLPVLTAVGHFDDKSIADEVSCVSEKTPTAAARFLSTTVLNTLNLFFTRMENLSGHLLRKFAREKEFLNSLENKLAISARRVLQSEKRNLDRLEHVLRIYKQSTQQALQRGFALVYNNNGEIITAHDFLAENPPKDLKLEFANICTNEHIFVDVSVNGITLQEDRI
;
A
#
# COMPACT_ATOMS: atom_id res chain seq x y z
N MET A 1 0.36 -74.95 64.21
CA MET A 1 -0.45 -75.22 62.99
C MET A 1 0.51 -75.36 61.82
N LYS A 2 0.48 -76.47 61.06
CA LYS A 2 1.32 -76.60 59.86
C LYS A 2 0.84 -75.57 58.83
N ARG A 3 1.75 -74.72 58.36
CA ARG A 3 1.51 -73.80 57.25
C ARG A 3 1.62 -74.61 55.96
N THR A 4 0.56 -74.64 55.15
CA THR A 4 0.55 -75.35 53.88
C THR A 4 -0.02 -74.50 52.78
N TYR A 5 0.40 -74.68 51.53
CA TYR A 5 -0.21 -73.99 50.40
C TYR A 5 -0.76 -74.97 49.36
N GLN A 6 -1.78 -74.53 48.63
CA GLN A 6 -2.37 -75.24 47.51
C GLN A 6 -2.38 -74.34 46.28
N VAL A 7 -2.06 -74.89 45.12
CA VAL A 7 -2.15 -74.18 43.83
C VAL A 7 -3.47 -74.53 43.16
N SER A 8 -4.32 -73.54 42.88
CA SER A 8 -5.59 -73.71 42.17
C SER A 8 -5.88 -72.46 41.35
N ASP A 9 -6.35 -72.61 40.10
CA ASP A 9 -6.76 -71.51 39.22
C ASP A 9 -5.78 -70.32 39.18
N ASN A 10 -4.48 -70.62 39.04
CA ASN A 10 -3.41 -69.64 39.01
C ASN A 10 -3.34 -68.76 40.28
N LYS A 11 -3.61 -69.36 41.45
CA LYS A 11 -3.49 -68.75 42.78
C LYS A 11 -2.78 -69.70 43.74
N LEU A 12 -1.86 -69.15 44.55
CA LEU A 12 -1.26 -69.82 45.71
C LEU A 12 -2.15 -69.54 46.93
N ILE A 13 -2.93 -70.53 47.34
CA ILE A 13 -3.85 -70.43 48.47
C ILE A 13 -3.09 -70.84 49.74
N LEU A 14 -2.96 -69.94 50.70
CA LEU A 14 -2.25 -70.14 51.96
C LEU A 14 -3.20 -70.66 53.03
N LEU A 15 -2.89 -71.83 53.57
CA LEU A 15 -3.67 -72.54 54.59
C LEU A 15 -2.85 -72.68 55.89
N GLY A 16 -3.52 -72.62 57.04
CA GLY A 16 -2.88 -72.65 58.36
C GLY A 16 -2.75 -71.27 59.00
N ASP A 17 -1.73 -71.06 59.84
CA ASP A 17 -1.53 -69.76 60.50
C ASP A 17 -0.94 -68.72 59.54
N THR A 18 -1.83 -67.91 58.96
CA THR A 18 -1.50 -66.73 58.15
C THR A 18 -1.60 -65.41 58.93
N TYR A 19 -2.00 -65.44 60.20
CA TYR A 19 -2.24 -64.22 60.98
C TYR A 19 -0.93 -63.56 61.38
N SER A 20 0.05 -64.37 61.79
CA SER A 20 1.39 -63.94 62.22
C SER A 20 2.22 -63.26 61.12
N ILE A 21 1.85 -63.43 59.85
CA ILE A 21 2.60 -62.94 58.66
C ILE A 21 1.70 -62.12 57.71
N LYS A 22 0.55 -61.66 58.20
CA LYS A 22 -0.48 -60.97 57.41
C LYS A 22 0.03 -59.74 56.67
N GLU A 23 0.91 -58.95 57.30
CA GLU A 23 1.44 -57.72 56.70
C GLU A 23 2.46 -58.00 55.59
N GLU A 24 3.21 -59.11 55.68
CA GLU A 24 4.16 -59.53 54.65
C GLU A 24 3.42 -60.09 53.43
N ILE A 25 2.34 -60.85 53.65
CA ILE A 25 1.46 -61.34 52.57
C ILE A 25 0.83 -60.17 51.81
N LYS A 26 0.38 -59.11 52.49
CA LYS A 26 -0.13 -57.90 51.83
C LYS A 26 0.94 -57.20 50.99
N LYS A 27 2.17 -57.07 51.51
CA LYS A 27 3.30 -56.48 50.77
C LYS A 27 3.63 -57.25 49.49
N ALA A 28 3.49 -58.58 49.51
CA ALA A 28 3.67 -59.45 48.34
C ALA A 28 2.47 -59.42 47.35
N GLY A 29 1.49 -58.54 47.58
CA GLY A 29 0.30 -58.41 46.72
C GLY A 29 -0.79 -59.44 47.00
N GLY A 30 -0.76 -60.07 48.17
CA GLY A 30 -1.75 -61.07 48.58
C GLY A 30 -3.13 -60.46 48.76
N ARG A 31 -4.17 -61.22 48.42
CA ARG A 31 -5.57 -60.84 48.59
C ARG A 31 -6.25 -61.81 49.55
N TRP A 32 -7.11 -61.27 50.40
CA TRP A 32 -7.93 -62.06 51.31
C TRP A 32 -9.21 -62.52 50.59
N ASP A 33 -9.51 -63.82 50.68
CA ASP A 33 -10.80 -64.35 50.26
C ASP A 33 -11.73 -64.46 51.48
N PRO A 34 -12.76 -63.61 51.60
CA PRO A 34 -13.67 -63.62 52.75
C PRO A 34 -14.58 -64.87 52.79
N THR A 35 -14.77 -65.58 51.66
CA THR A 35 -15.62 -66.78 51.62
C THR A 35 -14.89 -68.00 52.16
N ARG A 36 -13.62 -68.18 51.78
CA ARG A 36 -12.79 -69.32 52.20
C ARG A 36 -11.92 -69.02 53.43
N LYS A 37 -11.94 -67.77 53.91
CA LYS A 37 -11.16 -67.27 55.06
C LYS A 37 -9.67 -67.58 54.96
N ASN A 38 -9.09 -67.36 53.77
CA ASN A 38 -7.68 -67.58 53.51
C ASN A 38 -7.07 -66.48 52.65
N TRP A 39 -5.74 -66.37 52.70
CA TRP A 39 -5.00 -65.48 51.81
C TRP A 39 -4.61 -66.22 50.54
N TRP A 40 -4.58 -65.51 49.42
CA TRP A 40 -4.02 -66.03 48.17
C TRP A 40 -3.08 -65.04 47.49
N LEU A 41 -2.08 -65.58 46.80
CA LEU A 41 -1.07 -64.84 46.03
C LEU A 41 -1.09 -65.29 44.57
N VAL A 42 -0.64 -64.43 43.65
CA VAL A 42 -0.40 -64.84 42.26
C VAL A 42 0.89 -65.67 42.21
N PRO A 43 0.90 -66.84 41.53
CA PRO A 43 2.11 -67.64 41.35
C PRO A 43 3.18 -66.85 40.62
N SER A 44 4.27 -66.56 41.31
CA SER A 44 5.48 -65.95 40.77
C SER A 44 6.67 -66.55 41.51
N LYS A 45 7.85 -66.55 40.87
CA LYS A 45 9.07 -67.10 41.50
C LYS A 45 9.37 -66.43 42.86
N ALA A 46 9.20 -65.11 42.92
CA ALA A 46 9.35 -64.33 44.16
C ALA A 46 8.32 -64.71 45.24
N ASN A 47 7.06 -64.95 44.87
CA ASN A 47 6.02 -65.31 45.83
C ASN A 47 6.16 -66.75 46.34
N LEU A 48 6.64 -67.68 45.50
CA LEU A 48 6.95 -69.05 45.89
C LEU A 48 8.14 -69.11 46.87
N GLU A 49 9.21 -68.36 46.58
CA GLU A 49 10.36 -68.22 47.49
C GLU A 49 9.95 -67.57 48.82
N LEU A 50 9.07 -66.57 48.78
CA LEU A 50 8.56 -65.88 49.97
C LEU A 50 7.77 -66.84 50.87
N ILE A 51 6.84 -67.62 50.34
CA ILE A 51 6.03 -68.54 51.16
C ILE A 51 6.86 -69.74 51.64
N ALA A 52 7.85 -70.19 50.86
CA ALA A 52 8.81 -71.20 51.30
C ALA A 52 9.65 -70.71 52.50
N ASN A 53 10.12 -69.45 52.46
CA ASN A 53 10.84 -68.82 53.58
C ASN A 53 9.97 -68.71 54.85
N PHE A 54 8.65 -68.55 54.70
CA PHE A 54 7.71 -68.55 55.83
C PHE A 54 7.25 -69.96 56.27
N GLY A 55 7.86 -71.01 55.71
CA GLY A 55 7.63 -72.40 56.12
C GLY A 55 6.32 -73.00 55.61
N PHE A 56 5.76 -72.51 54.50
CA PHE A 56 4.62 -73.15 53.85
C PHE A 56 5.08 -74.38 53.06
N LEU A 57 4.53 -75.55 53.39
CA LEU A 57 4.76 -76.79 52.65
C LEU A 57 3.62 -77.03 51.65
N GLN A 58 3.93 -77.55 50.47
CA GLN A 58 2.90 -77.92 49.50
C GLN A 58 2.06 -79.08 50.08
N ASN A 59 0.74 -78.96 50.06
CA ASN A 59 -0.13 -80.00 50.57
C ASN A 59 -0.21 -81.15 49.55
N GLU A 60 0.69 -82.13 49.65
CA GLU A 60 0.67 -83.37 48.89
C GLU A 60 -0.21 -84.40 49.61
N ASN A 61 -1.53 -84.30 49.43
CA ASN A 61 -2.47 -85.36 49.80
C ASN A 61 -3.67 -85.34 48.85
N LEU A 62 -3.49 -85.97 47.69
CA LEU A 62 -4.49 -86.75 46.95
C LEU A 62 -3.72 -87.85 46.19
N GLU A 63 -3.53 -88.99 46.86
CA GLU A 63 -3.28 -90.30 46.23
C GLU A 63 -4.48 -90.66 45.32
N VAL A 64 -4.44 -91.45 44.25
CA VAL A 64 -3.42 -92.12 43.44
C VAL A 64 -4.18 -92.48 42.15
N ASN A 65 -3.59 -92.25 40.98
CA ASN A 65 -3.65 -93.27 39.94
C ASN A 65 -2.28 -93.33 39.27
N LYS A 66 -1.56 -94.39 39.62
CA LYS A 66 -0.25 -94.76 39.10
C LYS A 66 -0.35 -94.95 37.60
N GLN A 67 0.42 -94.17 36.85
CA GLN A 67 1.23 -94.67 35.72
C GLN A 67 2.02 -93.52 35.13
N SER A 68 3.32 -93.52 35.36
CA SER A 68 4.34 -93.54 34.30
C SER A 68 5.69 -93.25 34.92
N ASN A 69 6.61 -94.20 34.76
CA ASN A 69 8.03 -93.90 34.70
C ASN A 69 8.22 -92.81 33.65
N ILE A 70 8.87 -91.70 34.02
CA ILE A 70 9.48 -90.81 33.05
C ILE A 70 10.94 -90.65 33.47
N ASP A 71 11.76 -91.46 32.81
CA ASP A 71 13.14 -91.13 32.52
C ASP A 71 13.23 -89.73 31.89
N ILE A 72 14.28 -89.03 32.29
CA ILE A 72 14.64 -87.66 31.92
C ILE A 72 14.60 -87.46 30.38
N PRO A 73 14.01 -86.35 29.92
CA PRO A 73 14.75 -85.56 28.93
C PRO A 73 14.73 -84.07 29.24
N SER A 74 15.94 -83.54 29.36
CA SER A 74 16.32 -82.24 28.85
C SER A 74 15.68 -81.96 27.48
N LYS A 75 14.84 -80.93 27.38
CA LYS A 75 14.55 -80.26 26.11
C LYS A 75 14.02 -78.86 26.39
N TYR A 76 14.72 -77.89 25.82
CA TYR A 76 14.29 -76.54 25.49
C TYR A 76 12.76 -76.38 25.51
N GLU A 77 12.23 -75.63 26.47
CA GLU A 77 10.89 -75.05 26.33
C GLU A 77 10.97 -74.04 25.18
N GLU A 78 10.52 -74.46 24.01
CA GLU A 78 10.01 -73.56 22.99
C GLU A 78 9.01 -72.62 23.67
N ILE A 79 9.30 -71.32 23.64
CA ILE A 79 8.28 -70.32 23.91
C ILE A 79 7.19 -70.59 22.89
N SER A 80 6.07 -71.16 23.32
CA SER A 80 4.89 -71.28 22.48
C SER A 80 4.56 -69.87 22.00
N ASN A 81 4.74 -69.62 20.70
CA ASN A 81 4.40 -68.36 20.03
C ASN A 81 2.88 -68.21 19.85
N GLU A 82 2.08 -69.03 20.53
CA GLU A 82 0.63 -69.03 20.45
C GLU A 82 0.06 -68.15 21.57
N LEU A 83 -0.28 -66.92 21.22
CA LEU A 83 -1.00 -65.99 22.09
C LEU A 83 -2.45 -65.88 21.64
N SER A 84 -3.38 -65.83 22.59
CA SER A 84 -4.75 -65.41 22.28
C SER A 84 -4.74 -63.96 21.79
N VAL A 85 -5.70 -63.60 20.92
CA VAL A 85 -5.81 -62.23 20.38
C VAL A 85 -5.84 -61.20 21.51
N SER A 86 -6.56 -61.49 22.60
CA SER A 86 -6.61 -60.61 23.77
C SER A 86 -5.24 -60.47 24.45
N ASN A 87 -4.53 -61.56 24.71
CA ASN A 87 -3.21 -61.52 25.35
C ASN A 87 -2.19 -60.78 24.48
N PHE A 88 -2.26 -60.95 23.16
CA PHE A 88 -1.42 -60.21 22.22
C PHE A 88 -1.70 -58.69 22.25
N VAL A 89 -2.97 -58.29 22.26
CA VAL A 89 -3.36 -56.87 22.37
C VAL A 89 -2.95 -56.26 23.72
N TYR A 90 -3.10 -56.99 24.82
CA TYR A 90 -2.65 -56.56 26.15
C TYR A 90 -1.12 -56.41 26.22
N MET A 91 -0.38 -57.31 25.58
CA MET A 91 1.07 -57.23 25.49
C MET A 91 1.51 -55.97 24.73
N ILE A 92 0.87 -55.66 23.59
CA ILE A 92 1.12 -54.43 22.82
C ILE A 92 0.84 -53.18 23.67
N GLU A 93 -0.32 -53.14 24.34
CA GLU A 93 -0.67 -52.02 25.22
C GLU A 93 0.38 -51.82 26.33
N SER A 94 0.78 -52.90 27.00
CA SER A 94 1.78 -52.85 28.07
C SER A 94 3.13 -52.35 27.56
N PHE A 95 3.55 -52.82 26.39
CA PHE A 95 4.79 -52.39 25.75
C PHE A 95 4.76 -50.91 25.37
N ILE A 96 3.68 -50.44 24.76
CA ILE A 96 3.49 -49.03 24.40
C ILE A 96 3.47 -48.17 25.66
N ARG A 97 2.71 -48.53 26.70
CA ARG A 97 2.65 -47.77 27.95
C ARG A 97 3.98 -47.70 28.68
N LYS A 98 4.80 -48.75 28.59
CA LYS A 98 6.11 -48.79 29.25
C LYS A 98 7.16 -47.95 28.51
N ASN A 99 7.14 -47.95 27.18
CA ASN A 99 8.19 -47.35 26.36
C ASN A 99 7.82 -45.98 25.73
N LEU A 100 6.53 -45.65 25.65
CA LEU A 100 6.01 -44.40 25.06
C LEU A 100 5.15 -43.62 26.07
N ALA A 101 5.55 -43.63 27.35
CA ALA A 101 4.83 -42.93 28.42
C ALA A 101 4.96 -41.40 28.33
N ASP A 102 6.06 -40.91 27.75
CA ASP A 102 6.34 -39.49 27.63
C ASP A 102 5.62 -38.84 26.45
N LYS A 103 5.65 -37.50 26.40
CA LYS A 103 5.07 -36.70 25.32
C LYS A 103 6.13 -36.39 24.28
N TYR A 104 5.76 -36.44 23.00
CA TYR A 104 6.67 -36.26 21.88
C TYR A 104 6.20 -35.15 20.97
N TRP A 105 7.14 -34.30 20.52
CA TRP A 105 6.88 -33.34 19.46
C TRP A 105 6.98 -34.05 18.11
N ILE A 106 5.87 -34.10 17.38
CA ILE A 106 5.81 -34.61 16.01
C ILE A 106 5.40 -33.48 15.07
N PHE A 107 5.85 -33.53 13.82
CA PHE A 107 5.52 -32.56 12.79
C PHE A 107 5.06 -33.27 11.52
N GLY A 108 4.28 -32.59 10.70
CA GLY A 108 3.77 -33.14 9.44
C GLY A 108 2.67 -32.28 8.84
N GLU A 109 2.07 -32.78 7.76
CA GLU A 109 0.96 -32.16 7.05
C GLU A 109 -0.37 -32.75 7.53
N VAL A 110 -1.31 -31.88 7.89
CA VAL A 110 -2.68 -32.23 8.28
C VAL A 110 -3.44 -32.78 7.06
N THR A 111 -4.11 -33.91 7.24
CA THR A 111 -5.00 -34.53 6.25
C THR A 111 -6.28 -35.04 6.93
N SER A 112 -7.37 -35.20 6.18
CA SER A 112 -8.66 -35.69 6.70
C SER A 112 -9.22 -34.86 7.87
N PHE A 113 -9.04 -33.54 7.85
CA PHE A 113 -9.42 -32.64 8.92
C PHE A 113 -10.94 -32.63 9.16
N LYS A 114 -11.34 -32.88 10.40
CA LYS A 114 -12.74 -32.93 10.80
C LYS A 114 -12.95 -32.41 12.22
N ILE A 115 -14.02 -31.64 12.40
CA ILE A 115 -14.51 -31.23 13.72
C ILE A 115 -15.84 -31.94 13.99
N ALA A 116 -15.93 -32.68 15.09
CA ALA A 116 -17.14 -33.38 15.51
C ALA A 116 -17.30 -33.29 17.03
N ASN A 117 -18.51 -32.94 17.50
CA ASN A 117 -18.84 -32.80 18.93
C ASN A 117 -17.87 -31.91 19.73
N GLY A 118 -17.27 -30.91 19.07
CA GLY A 118 -16.27 -30.01 19.67
C GLY A 118 -14.86 -30.61 19.81
N HIS A 119 -14.64 -31.85 19.37
CA HIS A 119 -13.32 -32.46 19.20
C HIS A 119 -12.80 -32.18 17.79
N THR A 120 -11.49 -32.13 17.64
CA THR A 120 -10.82 -31.99 16.35
C THR A 120 -10.05 -33.27 16.05
N PHE A 121 -10.30 -33.83 14.88
CA PHE A 121 -9.69 -35.06 14.37
C PHE A 121 -8.99 -34.75 13.06
N PHE A 122 -7.78 -35.24 12.87
CA PHE A 122 -7.08 -35.21 11.59
C PHE A 122 -5.98 -36.25 11.61
N ASP A 123 -5.51 -36.65 10.44
CA ASP A 123 -4.34 -37.50 10.29
C ASP A 123 -3.12 -36.61 10.03
N LEU A 124 -2.04 -36.80 10.79
CA LEU A 124 -0.77 -36.15 10.52
C LEU A 124 0.06 -37.07 9.62
N SER A 125 0.34 -36.59 8.41
CA SER A 125 1.13 -37.34 7.42
C SER A 125 2.49 -36.70 7.24
N ASP A 126 3.52 -37.54 7.14
CA ASP A 126 4.82 -37.08 6.68
C ASP A 126 4.86 -37.11 5.15
N ARG A 127 5.03 -35.95 4.53
CA ARG A 127 5.20 -35.81 3.09
C ARG A 127 6.63 -35.35 2.79
N GLU A 128 7.62 -36.11 3.25
CA GLU A 128 8.95 -36.02 2.66
C GLU A 128 8.94 -36.70 1.27
N GLU A 129 9.07 -35.86 0.26
CA GLU A 129 9.44 -36.11 -1.14
C GLU A 129 8.89 -37.37 -1.83
N ALA A 130 7.82 -37.14 -2.59
CA ALA A 130 7.39 -37.93 -3.74
C ALA A 130 8.45 -38.04 -4.89
N GLN A 131 9.75 -37.86 -4.61
CA GLN A 131 10.83 -38.04 -5.57
C GLN A 131 11.74 -39.25 -5.30
N ILE A 132 11.59 -39.98 -4.18
CA ILE A 132 12.40 -41.20 -3.95
C ILE A 132 11.65 -42.52 -4.17
N ASN A 133 10.32 -42.56 -4.18
CA ASN A 133 9.60 -43.84 -4.32
C ASN A 133 8.59 -43.86 -5.48
N LEU A 134 9.08 -43.66 -6.71
CA LEU A 134 8.48 -44.36 -7.85
C LEU A 134 8.83 -45.84 -7.68
N ALA A 135 7.81 -46.68 -7.46
CA ALA A 135 7.89 -48.14 -7.23
C ALA A 135 7.99 -48.61 -5.77
N THR A 136 7.15 -48.10 -4.87
CA THR A 136 6.38 -48.97 -3.96
C THR A 136 5.28 -48.16 -3.30
N SER A 137 4.09 -48.74 -3.21
CA SER A 137 2.88 -48.17 -2.62
C SER A 137 2.98 -48.02 -1.09
N LEU A 138 3.97 -47.28 -0.59
CA LEU A 138 4.02 -46.81 0.78
C LEU A 138 2.94 -45.73 0.91
N LYS A 139 1.74 -46.14 1.36
CA LYS A 139 0.75 -45.21 1.90
C LYS A 139 1.51 -44.25 2.82
N ALA A 140 1.38 -42.94 2.58
CA ALA A 140 2.00 -41.90 3.40
C ALA A 140 1.88 -42.29 4.88
N THR A 141 3.01 -42.34 5.59
CA THR A 141 3.02 -42.71 7.00
C THR A 141 2.18 -41.69 7.74
N SER A 142 0.98 -42.08 8.16
CA SER A 142 0.02 -41.20 8.80
C SER A 142 -0.37 -41.73 10.16
N ILE A 143 -0.53 -40.82 11.12
CA ILE A 143 -1.02 -41.14 12.46
C ILE A 143 -2.30 -40.33 12.74
N PRO A 144 -3.39 -40.99 13.18
CA PRO A 144 -4.59 -40.28 13.59
C PRO A 144 -4.34 -39.44 14.84
N CYS A 145 -4.58 -38.14 14.75
CA CYS A 145 -4.45 -37.19 15.83
C CYS A 145 -5.83 -36.76 16.37
N ILE A 146 -5.93 -36.66 17.70
CA ILE A 146 -7.15 -36.29 18.40
C ILE A 146 -6.87 -35.13 19.34
N LEU A 147 -7.57 -34.01 19.14
CA LEU A 147 -7.63 -32.91 20.07
C LEU A 147 -9.00 -32.90 20.77
N TRP A 148 -9.00 -33.28 22.04
CA TRP A 148 -10.19 -33.30 22.88
C TRP A 148 -10.72 -31.89 23.16
N GLN A 149 -12.03 -31.76 23.39
CA GLN A 149 -12.72 -30.46 23.48
C GLN A 149 -12.19 -29.63 24.66
N GLY A 150 -11.91 -30.28 25.80
CA GLY A 150 -11.33 -29.62 26.98
C GLY A 150 -9.98 -28.98 26.67
N LYS A 151 -9.08 -29.73 25.99
CA LYS A 151 -7.77 -29.22 25.55
C LYS A 151 -7.90 -28.18 24.44
N ARG A 152 -8.82 -28.34 23.50
CA ARG A 152 -9.11 -27.37 22.45
C ARG A 152 -9.50 -26.00 23.02
N LYS A 153 -10.27 -25.96 24.12
CA LYS A 153 -10.62 -24.72 24.81
C LYS A 153 -9.40 -24.06 25.45
N LEU A 154 -8.51 -24.85 26.06
CA LEU A 154 -7.27 -24.34 26.66
C LEU A 154 -6.28 -23.82 25.60
N LEU A 155 -6.25 -24.45 24.44
CA LEU A 155 -5.41 -24.06 23.31
C LEU A 155 -6.12 -23.11 22.33
N ALA A 156 -7.30 -22.56 22.69
CA ALA A 156 -8.09 -21.73 21.78
C ALA A 156 -7.31 -20.50 21.27
N ASP A 157 -6.52 -19.88 22.14
CA ASP A 157 -5.68 -18.73 21.79
C ASP A 157 -4.54 -19.09 20.83
N LYS A 158 -4.00 -20.31 20.94
CA LYS A 158 -2.96 -20.80 20.02
C LYS A 158 -3.56 -21.22 18.68
N ILE A 159 -4.70 -21.91 18.73
CA ILE A 159 -5.44 -22.39 17.56
C ILE A 159 -5.99 -21.23 16.75
N SER A 160 -6.41 -20.12 17.38
CA SER A 160 -6.86 -18.92 16.67
C SER A 160 -5.73 -18.18 15.92
N GLN A 161 -4.47 -18.53 16.19
CA GLN A 161 -3.29 -17.97 15.53
C GLN A 161 -2.74 -18.85 14.39
N ILE A 162 -3.36 -20.00 14.14
CA ILE A 162 -3.03 -20.92 13.05
C ILE A 162 -4.29 -21.31 12.28
N ILE A 163 -4.18 -21.50 10.96
CA ILE A 163 -5.27 -22.09 10.19
C ILE A 163 -5.03 -23.60 10.24
N LEU A 164 -5.89 -24.32 10.92
CA LEU A 164 -5.83 -25.78 11.02
C LEU A 164 -6.80 -26.36 10.00
N GLN A 165 -6.29 -26.74 8.83
CA GLN A 165 -7.04 -27.35 7.73
C GLN A 165 -6.18 -28.38 6.99
N ASP A 166 -6.77 -29.15 6.09
CA ASP A 166 -6.00 -30.04 5.22
C ASP A 166 -4.91 -29.27 4.47
N GLY A 167 -3.70 -29.84 4.42
CA GLY A 167 -2.51 -29.19 3.87
C GLY A 167 -1.69 -28.37 4.86
N SER A 168 -2.17 -28.16 6.09
CA SER A 168 -1.45 -27.35 7.07
C SER A 168 -0.23 -28.10 7.63
N LYS A 169 0.96 -27.51 7.50
CA LYS A 169 2.15 -28.02 8.21
C LYS A 169 2.14 -27.56 9.65
N ILE A 170 2.08 -28.49 10.58
CA ILE A 170 2.03 -28.20 12.01
C ILE A 170 3.05 -29.03 12.77
N LYS A 171 3.43 -28.53 13.95
CA LYS A 171 4.21 -29.27 14.93
C LYS A 171 3.42 -29.32 16.23
N ILE A 172 3.16 -30.53 16.72
CA ILE A 172 2.26 -30.81 17.83
C ILE A 172 2.94 -31.69 18.86
N LEU A 173 2.69 -31.40 20.14
CA LEU A 173 3.09 -32.24 21.25
C LEU A 173 1.99 -33.27 21.46
N VAL A 174 2.33 -34.56 21.39
CA VAL A 174 1.36 -35.65 21.48
C VAL A 174 1.72 -36.67 22.54
N ALA A 175 0.69 -37.29 23.11
CA ALA A 175 0.79 -38.51 23.91
C ALA A 175 0.23 -39.69 23.11
N CYS A 176 0.88 -40.85 23.18
CA CYS A 176 0.43 -42.05 22.51
C CYS A 176 -0.75 -42.69 23.26
N ASP A 177 -1.89 -42.84 22.60
CA ASP A 177 -3.09 -43.53 23.11
C ASP A 177 -3.37 -44.80 22.31
N PHE A 178 -3.18 -45.94 22.94
CA PHE A 178 -3.50 -47.25 22.35
C PHE A 178 -4.89 -47.71 22.79
N ARG A 179 -5.80 -47.86 21.83
CA ARG A 179 -7.15 -48.38 22.07
C ARG A 179 -7.20 -49.87 21.79
N LYS A 180 -7.64 -50.62 22.81
CA LYS A 180 -7.78 -52.09 22.76
C LYS A 180 -8.80 -52.53 21.72
N GLU A 181 -9.87 -51.74 21.55
CA GLU A 181 -10.89 -51.95 20.53
C GLU A 181 -10.32 -51.69 19.14
N GLY A 182 -10.07 -52.77 18.39
CA GLY A 182 -9.52 -52.70 17.04
C GLY A 182 -8.01 -52.40 16.96
N ALA A 183 -7.29 -52.47 18.07
CA ALA A 183 -5.83 -52.29 18.16
C ALA A 183 -5.31 -51.03 17.43
N ARG A 184 -5.94 -49.87 17.70
CA ARG A 184 -5.62 -48.59 17.04
C ARG A 184 -4.73 -47.72 17.92
N ILE A 185 -3.73 -47.09 17.31
CA ILE A 185 -2.89 -46.07 17.94
C ILE A 185 -3.40 -44.70 17.49
N ASN A 186 -3.64 -43.81 18.46
CA ASN A 186 -3.94 -42.42 18.21
C ASN A 186 -2.92 -41.54 18.93
N ALA A 187 -2.64 -40.37 18.36
CA ALA A 187 -1.86 -39.33 18.98
C ALA A 187 -2.79 -38.30 19.64
N ILE A 188 -2.83 -38.25 20.96
CA ILE A 188 -3.62 -37.24 21.70
C ILE A 188 -2.81 -35.95 21.76
N ILE A 189 -3.37 -34.87 21.23
CA ILE A 189 -2.73 -33.56 21.16
C ILE A 189 -2.76 -32.89 22.53
N GLU A 190 -1.57 -32.53 23.03
CA GLU A 190 -1.34 -31.87 24.30
C GLU A 190 -0.97 -30.39 24.14
N ASP A 191 -0.18 -30.05 23.12
CA ASP A 191 0.20 -28.66 22.78
C ASP A 191 0.48 -28.49 21.28
N ILE A 192 0.51 -27.25 20.79
CA ILE A 192 0.79 -26.90 19.40
C ILE A 192 1.88 -25.81 19.35
N ASP A 193 2.88 -26.02 18.50
CA ASP A 193 3.96 -25.08 18.24
C ASP A 193 3.55 -24.12 17.10
N ILE A 194 3.26 -22.87 17.48
CA ILE A 194 2.85 -21.81 16.57
C ILE A 194 4.04 -21.33 15.73
N GLN A 195 5.25 -21.32 16.29
CA GLN A 195 6.44 -20.76 15.64
C GLN A 195 6.85 -21.59 14.42
N TYR A 196 6.75 -22.92 14.52
CA TYR A 196 7.00 -23.81 13.38
C TYR A 196 6.06 -23.50 12.20
N THR A 197 4.76 -23.36 12.49
CA THR A 197 3.74 -23.08 11.47
C THR A 197 3.88 -21.68 10.88
N GLN A 198 4.25 -20.68 11.69
CA GLN A 198 4.49 -19.31 11.22
C GLN A 198 5.80 -19.19 10.41
N GLY A 199 6.84 -19.95 10.75
CA GLY A 199 8.11 -19.99 10.04
C GLY A 199 7.95 -20.47 8.59
N ASP A 200 7.22 -21.56 8.37
CA ASP A 200 6.97 -22.08 7.00
C ASP A 200 6.24 -21.04 6.13
N LEU A 201 5.21 -20.39 6.68
CA LEU A 201 4.45 -19.37 5.96
C LEU A 201 5.28 -18.11 5.65
N TYR A 202 6.16 -17.73 6.56
CA TYR A 202 7.12 -16.65 6.31
C TYR A 202 8.09 -17.02 5.17
N LEU A 203 8.59 -18.26 5.15
CA LEU A 203 9.44 -18.75 4.07
C LEU A 203 8.69 -18.79 2.72
N GLN A 204 7.44 -19.26 2.70
CA GLN A 204 6.60 -19.24 1.49
C GLN A 204 6.41 -17.81 0.96
N ARG A 205 6.13 -16.85 1.85
CA ARG A 205 6.02 -15.44 1.49
C ARG A 205 7.32 -14.91 0.87
N LEU A 206 8.47 -15.19 1.49
CA LEU A 206 9.78 -14.78 0.97
C LEU A 206 10.03 -15.37 -0.42
N ALA A 207 9.69 -16.63 -0.65
CA ALA A 207 9.83 -17.28 -1.95
C ALA A 207 9.00 -16.58 -3.03
N ILE A 208 7.75 -16.22 -2.72
CA ILE A 208 6.87 -15.48 -3.65
C ILE A 208 7.46 -14.10 -3.96
N VAL A 209 7.90 -13.34 -2.95
CA VAL A 209 8.50 -12.02 -3.13
C VAL A 209 9.76 -12.10 -3.99
N GLN A 210 10.61 -13.11 -3.78
CA GLN A 210 11.81 -13.33 -4.58
C GLN A 210 11.46 -13.67 -6.04
N ASP A 211 10.49 -14.55 -6.29
CA ASP A 211 10.03 -14.88 -7.64
C ASP A 211 9.47 -13.65 -8.38
N LEU A 212 8.65 -12.84 -7.70
CA LEU A 212 8.11 -11.60 -8.25
C LEU A 212 9.19 -10.58 -8.60
N LYS A 213 10.22 -10.44 -7.75
CA LYS A 213 11.37 -9.56 -8.02
C LYS A 213 12.20 -10.09 -9.18
N LYS A 214 12.48 -11.39 -9.22
CA LYS A 214 13.22 -12.04 -10.31
C LYS A 214 12.55 -11.85 -11.67
N ARG A 215 11.21 -11.87 -11.71
CA ARG A 215 10.40 -11.62 -12.92
C ARG A 215 10.19 -10.13 -13.24
N GLY A 216 10.67 -9.22 -12.39
CA GLY A 216 10.45 -7.77 -12.55
C GLY A 216 8.99 -7.33 -12.36
N LEU A 217 8.17 -8.15 -11.71
CA LEU A 217 6.73 -7.89 -11.50
C LEU A 217 6.46 -7.07 -10.23
N TYR A 218 7.36 -7.17 -9.24
CA TYR A 218 7.16 -6.63 -7.90
C TYR A 218 6.83 -5.13 -7.85
N ASP A 219 7.46 -4.31 -8.72
CA ASP A 219 7.22 -2.86 -8.77
C ASP A 219 6.46 -2.41 -10.02
N LYS A 220 5.92 -3.34 -10.81
CA LYS A 220 5.33 -3.01 -12.12
C LYS A 220 4.09 -2.13 -11.97
N ASN A 221 3.17 -2.49 -11.07
CA ASN A 221 1.96 -1.68 -10.82
C ASN A 221 2.27 -0.42 -9.98
N LYS A 222 3.25 -0.47 -9.05
CA LYS A 222 3.78 0.70 -8.31
C LYS A 222 4.24 1.86 -9.17
N ARG A 223 4.74 1.56 -10.36
CA ARG A 223 5.21 2.58 -11.30
C ARG A 223 4.06 3.30 -12.02
N LEU A 224 2.85 2.75 -11.99
CA LEU A 224 1.68 3.45 -12.47
C LEU A 224 1.38 4.64 -11.55
N LYS A 225 0.71 5.63 -12.11
CA LYS A 225 0.25 6.80 -11.36
C LYS A 225 -1.27 6.76 -11.35
N ILE A 226 -1.85 6.98 -10.17
CA ILE A 226 -3.29 7.17 -10.05
C ILE A 226 -3.66 8.43 -10.84
N PRO A 227 -4.70 8.38 -11.72
CA PRO A 227 -5.21 9.55 -12.42
C PRO A 227 -5.54 10.66 -11.43
N LYS A 228 -5.37 11.92 -11.85
CA LYS A 228 -5.66 13.07 -10.97
C LYS A 228 -7.13 13.18 -10.55
N ILE A 229 -8.03 12.61 -11.38
CA ILE A 229 -9.47 12.62 -11.16
C ILE A 229 -10.01 11.18 -11.34
N PRO A 230 -9.74 10.26 -10.39
CA PRO A 230 -10.11 8.85 -10.52
C PRO A 230 -11.57 8.64 -10.10
N LEU A 231 -12.52 8.95 -10.99
CA LEU A 231 -13.95 8.93 -10.67
C LEU A 231 -14.61 7.58 -10.91
N LYS A 232 -14.06 6.76 -11.81
CA LYS A 232 -14.60 5.44 -12.15
C LYS A 232 -13.78 4.34 -11.50
N ILE A 233 -14.35 3.69 -10.49
CA ILE A 233 -13.63 2.74 -9.63
C ILE A 233 -14.22 1.34 -9.82
N ALA A 234 -13.36 0.36 -10.12
CA ALA A 234 -13.71 -1.04 -9.98
C ALA A 234 -13.37 -1.50 -8.55
N LEU A 235 -14.38 -1.80 -7.73
CA LEU A 235 -14.22 -2.17 -6.33
C LEU A 235 -14.35 -3.69 -6.17
N ILE A 236 -13.25 -4.37 -5.86
CA ILE A 236 -13.21 -5.78 -5.49
C ILE A 236 -13.36 -5.87 -3.98
N THR A 237 -14.51 -6.34 -3.52
CA THR A 237 -14.86 -6.50 -2.10
C THR A 237 -16.04 -7.47 -1.97
N ALA A 238 -16.36 -7.89 -0.75
CA ALA A 238 -17.63 -8.56 -0.50
C ALA A 238 -18.77 -7.52 -0.46
N GLU A 239 -19.77 -7.65 -1.34
CA GLU A 239 -20.81 -6.64 -1.58
C GLU A 239 -21.57 -6.26 -0.30
N ASN A 240 -21.94 -7.26 0.50
CA ASN A 240 -22.68 -7.09 1.76
C ASN A 240 -21.77 -6.91 2.99
N SER A 241 -20.50 -6.55 2.80
CA SER A 241 -19.56 -6.39 3.91
C SER A 241 -19.54 -4.98 4.49
N ARG A 242 -19.12 -4.89 5.77
CA ARG A 242 -18.84 -3.60 6.41
C ARG A 242 -17.78 -2.80 5.64
N ALA A 243 -16.81 -3.47 5.04
CA ALA A 243 -15.78 -2.84 4.22
C ALA A 243 -16.34 -2.05 3.05
N CYS A 244 -17.30 -2.67 2.34
CA CYS A 244 -17.99 -2.06 1.23
C CYS A 244 -18.75 -0.82 1.70
N SER A 245 -19.57 -0.97 2.75
CA SER A 245 -20.33 0.14 3.34
C SER A 245 -19.42 1.28 3.81
N ASP A 246 -18.33 0.98 4.50
CA ASP A 246 -17.39 1.98 5.01
C ASP A 246 -16.72 2.75 3.86
N PHE A 247 -16.28 2.04 2.82
CA PHE A 247 -15.68 2.65 1.62
C PHE A 247 -16.69 3.56 0.88
N LEU A 248 -17.90 3.07 0.65
CA LEU A 248 -18.95 3.83 -0.05
C LEU A 248 -19.41 5.05 0.75
N ASN A 249 -19.56 4.93 2.07
CA ASN A 249 -19.98 6.02 2.94
C ASN A 249 -18.92 7.12 3.00
N GLU A 250 -17.65 6.76 3.12
CA GLU A 250 -16.56 7.74 3.11
C GLU A 250 -16.48 8.50 1.77
N LEU A 251 -16.70 7.82 0.63
CA LEU A 251 -16.78 8.50 -0.66
C LEU A 251 -17.99 9.43 -0.75
N LYS A 252 -19.15 9.05 -0.21
CA LYS A 252 -20.35 9.93 -0.17
C LYS A 252 -20.11 11.21 0.64
N LEU A 253 -19.36 11.13 1.75
CA LEU A 253 -19.03 12.30 2.57
C LEU A 253 -18.20 13.35 1.81
N SER A 254 -17.51 12.96 0.74
CA SER A 254 -16.72 13.89 -0.06
C SER A 254 -17.53 14.76 -1.03
N GLU A 255 -18.83 14.50 -1.18
CA GLU A 255 -19.74 15.17 -2.13
C GLU A 255 -19.31 15.08 -3.61
N ILE A 256 -18.36 14.21 -3.93
CA ILE A 256 -17.91 13.95 -5.30
C ILE A 256 -18.67 12.77 -5.90
N ALA A 257 -19.10 12.90 -7.15
CA ALA A 257 -19.84 11.88 -7.89
C ALA A 257 -18.92 10.75 -8.41
N PHE A 258 -18.50 9.84 -7.53
CA PHE A 258 -17.80 8.61 -7.91
C PHE A 258 -18.75 7.60 -8.55
N ARG A 259 -18.31 6.96 -9.64
CA ARG A 259 -18.98 5.82 -10.28
C ARG A 259 -18.28 4.53 -9.88
N ILE A 260 -18.95 3.71 -9.09
CA ILE A 260 -18.36 2.52 -8.50
C ILE A 260 -19.05 1.30 -9.08
N THR A 261 -18.27 0.35 -9.60
CA THR A 261 -18.76 -0.97 -9.99
C THR A 261 -18.18 -1.99 -9.04
N ILE A 262 -19.05 -2.66 -8.30
CA ILE A 262 -18.68 -3.66 -7.31
C ILE A 262 -18.51 -5.01 -8.01
N TYR A 263 -17.39 -5.66 -7.75
CA TYR A 263 -17.12 -7.04 -8.12
C TYR A 263 -17.12 -7.86 -6.84
N ASP A 264 -18.24 -8.56 -6.61
CA ASP A 264 -18.44 -9.34 -5.39
C ASP A 264 -17.43 -10.47 -5.30
N CYS A 265 -16.65 -10.47 -4.23
CA CYS A 265 -15.58 -11.42 -3.99
C CYS A 265 -15.55 -11.84 -2.53
N ASN A 266 -15.40 -13.14 -2.29
CA ASN A 266 -15.13 -13.61 -0.95
C ASN A 266 -13.72 -13.20 -0.51
N MET A 267 -13.63 -12.32 0.49
CA MET A 267 -12.36 -11.77 1.00
C MET A 267 -11.75 -12.60 2.14
N GLN A 268 -12.31 -13.77 2.43
CA GLN A 268 -11.81 -14.71 3.45
C GLN A 268 -11.91 -16.17 2.97
N GLY A 269 -10.94 -16.99 3.35
CA GLY A 269 -10.90 -18.42 3.04
C GLY A 269 -10.25 -18.76 1.69
N GLU A 270 -10.22 -20.05 1.38
CA GLU A 270 -9.42 -20.60 0.27
C GLU A 270 -9.82 -20.07 -1.11
N LYS A 271 -11.11 -19.80 -1.32
CA LYS A 271 -11.63 -19.27 -2.59
C LYS A 271 -11.28 -17.81 -2.86
N THR A 272 -10.67 -17.10 -1.91
CA THR A 272 -10.34 -15.67 -2.09
C THR A 272 -9.41 -15.42 -3.28
N SER A 273 -8.38 -16.25 -3.46
CA SER A 273 -7.45 -16.09 -4.58
C SER A 273 -8.13 -16.27 -5.93
N GLU A 274 -8.96 -17.30 -6.07
CA GLU A 274 -9.69 -17.59 -7.31
C GLU A 274 -10.69 -16.48 -7.64
N ASN A 275 -11.49 -16.06 -6.66
CA ASN A 275 -12.49 -15.00 -6.84
C ASN A 275 -11.86 -13.67 -7.27
N ILE A 276 -10.76 -13.26 -6.62
CA ILE A 276 -10.05 -12.03 -6.98
C ILE A 276 -9.49 -12.12 -8.41
N CYS A 277 -8.88 -13.25 -8.79
CA CYS A 277 -8.37 -13.45 -10.15
C CYS A 277 -9.48 -13.39 -11.21
N ASN A 278 -10.66 -13.93 -10.88
CA ASN A 278 -11.84 -13.85 -11.74
C ASN A 278 -12.35 -12.42 -11.87
N ALA A 279 -12.42 -11.66 -10.78
CA ALA A 279 -12.79 -10.25 -10.80
C ALA A 279 -11.85 -9.41 -11.67
N PHE A 280 -10.53 -9.63 -11.57
CA PHE A 280 -9.56 -8.98 -12.47
C PHE A 280 -9.86 -9.28 -13.94
N THR A 281 -10.17 -10.52 -14.27
CA THR A 281 -10.48 -10.94 -15.64
C THR A 281 -11.77 -10.25 -16.15
N GLN A 282 -12.79 -10.11 -15.31
CA GLN A 282 -14.02 -9.37 -15.65
C GLN A 282 -13.77 -7.86 -15.81
N ILE A 283 -12.89 -7.28 -15.00
CA ILE A 283 -12.50 -5.87 -15.10
C ILE A 283 -11.74 -5.62 -16.41
N GLU A 284 -10.79 -6.49 -16.76
CA GLU A 284 -10.02 -6.42 -18.00
C GLU A 284 -10.92 -6.49 -19.25
N GLN A 285 -11.96 -7.33 -19.24
CA GLN A 285 -12.95 -7.39 -20.32
C GLN A 285 -13.81 -6.12 -20.45
N ASN A 286 -13.99 -5.39 -19.35
CA ASN A 286 -14.74 -4.12 -19.31
C ASN A 286 -13.85 -2.88 -19.44
N ASN A 287 -12.54 -3.04 -19.63
CA ASN A 287 -11.58 -1.97 -19.91
C ASN A 287 -11.97 -1.31 -21.26
N PRO A 288 -12.02 0.04 -21.40
CA PRO A 288 -11.48 1.10 -20.55
C PRO A 288 -12.51 1.86 -19.69
N LYS A 289 -13.48 1.17 -19.08
CA LYS A 289 -14.51 1.85 -18.25
C LYS A 289 -14.02 2.38 -16.90
N PHE A 290 -12.81 2.04 -16.45
CA PHE A 290 -12.34 2.32 -15.09
C PHE A 290 -11.04 3.14 -15.08
N ASP A 291 -10.88 3.98 -14.07
CA ASP A 291 -9.68 4.81 -13.83
C ASP A 291 -8.70 4.11 -12.88
N CYS A 292 -9.23 3.31 -11.93
CA CYS A 292 -8.43 2.50 -11.01
C CYS A 292 -9.23 1.28 -10.51
N ILE A 293 -8.49 0.32 -9.94
CA ILE A 293 -9.05 -0.86 -9.26
C ILE A 293 -8.77 -0.71 -7.77
N VAL A 294 -9.75 -1.00 -6.93
CA VAL A 294 -9.60 -1.00 -5.47
C VAL A 294 -9.90 -2.40 -4.95
N ILE A 295 -8.96 -3.00 -4.21
CA ILE A 295 -9.18 -4.24 -3.47
C ILE A 295 -9.34 -3.89 -2.01
N SER A 296 -10.52 -4.14 -1.44
CA SER A 296 -10.85 -3.70 -0.10
C SER A 296 -11.35 -4.85 0.75
N ARG A 297 -10.84 -4.96 1.97
CA ARG A 297 -11.30 -5.95 2.94
C ARG A 297 -11.66 -5.28 4.26
N GLY A 298 -12.78 -5.71 4.82
CA GLY A 298 -13.24 -5.30 6.15
C GLY A 298 -12.84 -6.33 7.18
N GLY A 299 -12.96 -5.97 8.46
CA GLY A 299 -12.52 -6.75 9.62
C GLY A 299 -12.54 -8.28 9.44
N GLY A 300 -11.49 -8.91 9.94
CA GLY A 300 -11.36 -10.36 10.05
C GLY A 300 -10.04 -10.69 10.73
N SER A 301 -9.74 -11.97 10.86
CA SER A 301 -8.54 -12.39 11.59
C SER A 301 -7.26 -11.98 10.82
N LYS A 302 -6.14 -11.83 11.56
CA LYS A 302 -4.80 -11.71 10.93
C LYS A 302 -4.52 -12.88 9.99
N LEU A 303 -5.07 -14.06 10.29
CA LEU A 303 -4.91 -15.27 9.49
C LEU A 303 -5.48 -15.14 8.08
N ASP A 304 -6.62 -14.48 7.96
CA ASP A 304 -7.26 -14.28 6.65
C ASP A 304 -6.44 -13.35 5.73
N LEU A 305 -5.50 -12.55 6.27
CA LEU A 305 -4.63 -11.71 5.44
C LEU A 305 -3.70 -12.56 4.56
N ARG A 306 -3.40 -13.80 4.99
CA ARG A 306 -2.56 -14.75 4.25
C ARG A 306 -3.13 -15.12 2.89
N TRP A 307 -4.44 -15.05 2.69
CA TRP A 307 -5.04 -15.32 1.40
C TRP A 307 -4.65 -14.28 0.33
N PHE A 308 -4.15 -13.12 0.75
CA PHE A 308 -3.59 -12.07 -0.12
C PHE A 308 -2.07 -12.24 -0.35
N ASP A 309 -1.42 -13.14 0.39
CA ASP A 309 -0.02 -13.59 0.17
C ASP A 309 0.02 -14.68 -0.91
N ASN A 310 -0.58 -14.41 -2.07
CA ASN A 310 -0.71 -15.36 -3.18
C ASN A 310 -0.04 -14.84 -4.46
N ILE A 311 0.71 -15.72 -5.14
CA ILE A 311 1.44 -15.39 -6.36
C ILE A 311 0.52 -15.01 -7.53
N GLU A 312 -0.65 -15.62 -7.67
CA GLU A 312 -1.57 -15.35 -8.78
C GLU A 312 -2.27 -13.99 -8.63
N ILE A 313 -2.68 -13.63 -7.39
CA ILE A 313 -3.15 -12.27 -7.10
C ILE A 313 -2.06 -11.25 -7.42
N ALA A 314 -0.83 -11.48 -6.96
CA ALA A 314 0.28 -10.58 -7.19
C ALA A 314 0.59 -10.40 -8.69
N LYS A 315 0.54 -11.48 -9.47
CA LYS A 315 0.67 -11.43 -10.94
C LYS A 315 -0.45 -10.59 -11.57
N LYS A 316 -1.72 -10.83 -11.19
CA LYS A 316 -2.86 -10.07 -11.73
C LYS A 316 -2.72 -8.57 -11.45
N ILE A 317 -2.31 -8.19 -10.24
CA ILE A 317 -2.00 -6.79 -9.89
C ILE A 317 -0.87 -6.25 -10.77
N ALA A 318 0.25 -6.97 -10.87
CA ALA A 318 1.42 -6.53 -11.63
C ALA A 318 1.15 -6.38 -13.14
N TYR A 319 0.30 -7.23 -13.72
CA TYR A 319 -0.06 -7.17 -15.14
C TYR A 319 -1.21 -6.22 -15.47
N SER A 320 -1.98 -5.80 -14.47
CA SER A 320 -3.06 -4.81 -14.66
C SER A 320 -2.53 -3.52 -15.30
N SER A 321 -3.19 -3.07 -16.36
CA SER A 321 -2.93 -1.76 -16.98
C SER A 321 -3.46 -0.60 -16.13
N LEU A 322 -4.41 -0.87 -15.23
CA LEU A 322 -4.98 0.10 -14.31
C LEU A 322 -4.19 0.12 -13.00
N PRO A 323 -3.99 1.30 -12.38
CA PRO A 323 -3.40 1.39 -11.06
C PRO A 323 -4.31 0.70 -10.05
N VAL A 324 -3.74 -0.24 -9.28
CA VAL A 324 -4.45 -0.99 -8.26
C VAL A 324 -4.15 -0.37 -6.91
N LEU A 325 -5.20 -0.06 -6.16
CA LEU A 325 -5.11 0.38 -4.78
C LEU A 325 -5.60 -0.76 -3.87
N THR A 326 -4.85 -1.08 -2.83
CA THR A 326 -5.22 -2.13 -1.87
C THR A 326 -5.52 -1.52 -0.51
N ALA A 327 -6.50 -2.11 0.17
CA ALA A 327 -6.98 -1.71 1.48
C ALA A 327 -7.34 -2.97 2.29
N VAL A 328 -6.38 -3.92 2.33
CA VAL A 328 -6.59 -5.25 2.92
C VAL A 328 -5.78 -5.49 4.20
N GLY A 329 -4.62 -4.82 4.33
CA GLY A 329 -3.73 -4.93 5.49
C GLY A 329 -4.26 -4.26 6.75
N HIS A 330 -3.56 -4.47 7.87
CA HIS A 330 -3.78 -3.74 9.13
C HIS A 330 -2.52 -2.92 9.47
N PHE A 331 -2.55 -2.15 10.56
CA PHE A 331 -1.43 -1.26 10.96
C PHE A 331 -0.06 -1.98 11.05
N ASP A 332 -0.04 -3.26 11.44
CA ASP A 332 1.20 -4.01 11.71
C ASP A 332 1.63 -4.98 10.59
N ASP A 333 0.70 -5.39 9.72
CA ASP A 333 0.92 -6.49 8.77
C ASP A 333 0.46 -6.08 7.36
N LYS A 334 1.40 -6.04 6.41
CA LYS A 334 1.13 -5.86 4.97
C LYS A 334 1.05 -7.21 4.28
N SER A 335 0.19 -7.37 3.29
CA SER A 335 0.20 -8.55 2.41
C SER A 335 1.13 -8.35 1.20
N ILE A 336 1.44 -9.42 0.45
CA ILE A 336 2.12 -9.32 -0.84
C ILE A 336 1.29 -8.48 -1.81
N ALA A 337 -0.05 -8.61 -1.80
CA ALA A 337 -0.93 -7.77 -2.60
C ALA A 337 -0.71 -6.27 -2.33
N ASP A 338 -0.55 -5.89 -1.04
CA ASP A 338 -0.18 -4.52 -0.63
C ASP A 338 1.22 -4.11 -1.06
N GLU A 339 2.14 -5.07 -1.10
CA GLU A 339 3.51 -4.82 -1.52
C GLU A 339 3.67 -4.69 -3.02
N VAL A 340 2.73 -5.14 -3.87
CA VAL A 340 2.84 -5.02 -5.33
C VAL A 340 1.89 -3.98 -5.92
N SER A 341 0.89 -3.52 -5.16
CA SER A 341 -0.11 -2.55 -5.61
C SER A 341 0.49 -1.16 -5.85
N CYS A 342 -0.21 -0.34 -6.65
CA CYS A 342 0.18 1.05 -6.91
C CYS A 342 0.20 1.88 -5.63
N VAL A 343 -0.85 1.71 -4.80
CA VAL A 343 -1.00 2.36 -3.51
C VAL A 343 -1.57 1.34 -2.54
N SER A 344 -1.04 1.30 -1.33
CA SER A 344 -1.56 0.47 -0.24
C SER A 344 -1.98 1.37 0.92
N GLU A 345 -3.24 1.24 1.31
CA GLU A 345 -3.86 1.92 2.44
C GLU A 345 -4.23 0.93 3.53
N LYS A 346 -4.27 1.42 4.77
CA LYS A 346 -4.49 0.56 5.95
C LYS A 346 -5.94 0.11 6.11
N THR A 347 -6.89 0.87 5.58
CA THR A 347 -8.32 0.60 5.78
C THR A 347 -9.13 0.98 4.54
N PRO A 348 -10.32 0.37 4.36
CA PRO A 348 -11.27 0.79 3.33
C PRO A 348 -11.58 2.30 3.40
N THR A 349 -11.73 2.86 4.59
CA THR A 349 -11.97 4.30 4.79
C THR A 349 -10.78 5.15 4.38
N ALA A 350 -9.54 4.73 4.70
CA ALA A 350 -8.34 5.45 4.28
C ALA A 350 -8.19 5.44 2.75
N ALA A 351 -8.50 4.31 2.10
CA ALA A 351 -8.53 4.18 0.66
C ALA A 351 -9.54 5.13 -0.02
N ALA A 352 -10.78 5.16 0.49
CA ALA A 352 -11.79 6.09 0.00
C ALA A 352 -11.36 7.55 0.18
N ARG A 353 -10.80 7.89 1.35
CA ARG A 353 -10.31 9.24 1.64
C ARG A 353 -9.12 9.65 0.77
N PHE A 354 -8.21 8.71 0.47
CA PHE A 354 -7.11 8.94 -0.44
C PHE A 354 -7.62 9.35 -1.83
N LEU A 355 -8.62 8.64 -2.35
CA LEU A 355 -9.21 8.92 -3.66
C LEU A 355 -9.95 10.26 -3.69
N SER A 356 -10.78 10.55 -2.68
CA SER A 356 -11.49 11.84 -2.59
C SER A 356 -10.53 13.01 -2.42
N THR A 357 -9.52 12.89 -1.55
CA THR A 357 -8.50 13.91 -1.34
C THR A 357 -7.68 14.17 -2.61
N THR A 358 -7.41 13.14 -3.41
CA THR A 358 -6.72 13.28 -4.71
C THR A 358 -7.52 14.16 -5.68
N VAL A 359 -8.83 13.97 -5.75
CA VAL A 359 -9.73 14.80 -6.57
C VAL A 359 -9.77 16.23 -6.02
N LEU A 360 -10.03 16.40 -4.72
CA LEU A 360 -10.15 17.72 -4.09
C LEU A 360 -8.87 18.55 -4.24
N ASN A 361 -7.70 17.95 -4.01
CA ASN A 361 -6.42 18.62 -4.19
C ASN A 361 -6.21 19.07 -5.65
N THR A 362 -6.63 18.23 -6.60
CA THR A 362 -6.56 18.57 -8.03
C THR A 362 -7.48 19.75 -8.37
N LEU A 363 -8.70 19.76 -7.84
CA LEU A 363 -9.66 20.85 -8.04
C LEU A 363 -9.19 22.16 -7.40
N ASN A 364 -8.69 22.10 -6.16
CA ASN A 364 -8.15 23.27 -5.47
C ASN A 364 -6.97 23.87 -6.26
N LEU A 365 -6.04 23.03 -6.72
CA LEU A 365 -4.92 23.48 -7.55
C LEU A 365 -5.41 24.11 -8.87
N PHE A 366 -6.46 23.56 -9.47
CA PHE A 366 -7.07 24.11 -10.68
C PHE A 366 -7.66 25.50 -10.43
N PHE A 367 -8.49 25.66 -9.39
CA PHE A 367 -9.11 26.95 -9.06
C PHE A 367 -8.08 28.02 -8.67
N THR A 368 -7.09 27.68 -7.84
CA THR A 368 -6.01 28.62 -7.49
C THR A 368 -5.22 29.07 -8.74
N ARG A 369 -4.98 28.17 -9.70
CA ARG A 369 -4.32 28.55 -10.96
C ARG A 369 -5.20 29.46 -11.82
N MET A 370 -6.50 29.20 -11.86
CA MET A 370 -7.46 30.05 -12.56
C MET A 370 -7.55 31.46 -11.96
N GLU A 371 -7.58 31.59 -10.64
CA GLU A 371 -7.58 32.89 -9.94
C GLU A 371 -6.28 33.67 -10.17
N ASN A 372 -5.14 32.98 -10.12
CA ASN A 372 -3.86 33.61 -10.43
C ASN A 372 -3.83 34.12 -11.87
N LEU A 373 -4.26 33.29 -12.82
CA LEU A 373 -4.33 33.66 -14.23
C LEU A 373 -5.25 34.87 -14.46
N SER A 374 -6.45 34.86 -13.88
CA SER A 374 -7.39 35.98 -14.01
C SER A 374 -6.82 37.27 -13.42
N GLY A 375 -6.19 37.20 -12.24
CA GLY A 375 -5.49 38.32 -11.63
C GLY A 375 -4.34 38.86 -12.49
N HIS A 376 -3.56 37.98 -13.12
CA HIS A 376 -2.50 38.39 -14.04
C HIS A 376 -3.04 39.08 -15.30
N LEU A 377 -4.13 38.55 -15.87
CA LEU A 377 -4.78 39.15 -17.05
C LEU A 377 -5.36 40.52 -16.71
N LEU A 378 -6.08 40.68 -15.61
CA LEU A 378 -6.63 41.97 -15.17
C LEU A 378 -5.54 43.03 -14.97
N ARG A 379 -4.42 42.66 -14.30
CA ARG A 379 -3.27 43.56 -14.14
C ARG A 379 -2.58 43.90 -15.46
N LYS A 380 -2.57 42.98 -16.43
CA LYS A 380 -2.03 43.24 -17.77
C LYS A 380 -2.93 44.22 -18.53
N PHE A 381 -4.24 43.99 -18.53
CA PHE A 381 -5.22 44.89 -19.17
C PHE A 381 -5.19 46.30 -18.59
N ALA A 382 -5.11 46.44 -17.26
CA ALA A 382 -5.02 47.75 -16.61
C ALA A 382 -3.77 48.52 -17.04
N ARG A 383 -2.59 47.86 -17.02
CA ARG A 383 -1.33 48.47 -17.47
C ARG A 383 -1.35 48.87 -18.94
N GLU A 384 -1.90 48.03 -19.80
CA GLU A 384 -2.00 48.33 -21.23
C GLU A 384 -2.92 49.55 -21.48
N LYS A 385 -4.03 49.63 -20.74
CA LYS A 385 -4.95 50.78 -20.80
C LYS A 385 -4.28 52.07 -20.32
N GLU A 386 -3.55 52.03 -19.22
CA GLU A 386 -2.77 53.18 -18.73
C GLU A 386 -1.69 53.60 -19.73
N PHE A 387 -1.02 52.62 -20.35
CA PHE A 387 -0.03 52.88 -21.38
C PHE A 387 -0.64 53.58 -22.60
N LEU A 388 -1.76 53.08 -23.12
CA LEU A 388 -2.50 53.72 -24.23
C LEU A 388 -2.96 55.14 -23.87
N ASN A 389 -3.54 55.34 -22.69
CA ASN A 389 -3.93 56.68 -22.22
C ASN A 389 -2.71 57.62 -22.11
N SER A 390 -1.55 57.10 -21.71
CA SER A 390 -0.32 57.89 -21.64
C SER A 390 0.18 58.29 -23.03
N LEU A 391 0.07 57.39 -24.02
CA LEU A 391 0.41 57.66 -25.42
C LEU A 391 -0.54 58.68 -26.02
N GLU A 392 -1.84 58.54 -25.79
CA GLU A 392 -2.86 59.49 -26.22
C GLU A 392 -2.57 60.89 -25.68
N ASN A 393 -2.32 61.01 -24.38
CA ASN A 393 -1.95 62.28 -23.74
C ASN A 393 -0.66 62.87 -24.31
N LYS A 394 0.38 62.05 -24.50
CA LYS A 394 1.65 62.49 -25.09
C LYS A 394 1.47 62.99 -26.52
N LEU A 395 0.64 62.31 -27.32
CA LEU A 395 0.35 62.69 -28.69
C LEU A 395 -0.45 64.00 -28.72
N ALA A 396 -1.48 64.14 -27.88
CA ALA A 396 -2.27 65.37 -27.77
C ALA A 396 -1.41 66.58 -27.35
N ILE A 397 -0.52 66.41 -26.37
CA ILE A 397 0.41 67.47 -25.93
C ILE A 397 1.39 67.83 -27.04
N SER A 398 1.96 66.83 -27.72
CA SER A 398 2.93 67.05 -28.80
C SER A 398 2.27 67.77 -29.99
N ALA A 399 1.09 67.33 -30.41
CA ALA A 399 0.31 67.98 -31.45
C ALA A 399 -0.02 69.44 -31.09
N ARG A 400 -0.46 69.68 -29.85
CA ARG A 400 -0.74 71.04 -29.38
C ARG A 400 0.51 71.93 -29.37
N ARG A 401 1.67 71.40 -28.97
CA ARG A 401 2.94 72.15 -29.02
C ARG A 401 3.31 72.53 -30.44
N VAL A 402 3.21 71.60 -31.39
CA VAL A 402 3.52 71.85 -32.81
C VAL A 402 2.56 72.89 -33.39
N LEU A 403 1.25 72.75 -33.16
CA LEU A 403 0.28 73.75 -33.62
C LEU A 403 0.52 75.13 -33.00
N GLN A 404 0.92 75.18 -31.73
CA GLN A 404 1.22 76.44 -31.05
C GLN A 404 2.53 77.06 -31.53
N SER A 405 3.55 76.27 -31.88
CA SER A 405 4.77 76.78 -32.49
C SER A 405 4.52 77.33 -33.88
N GLU A 406 3.74 76.63 -34.71
CA GLU A 406 3.35 77.11 -36.04
C GLU A 406 2.50 78.38 -35.95
N LYS A 407 1.56 78.45 -35.02
CA LYS A 407 0.78 79.67 -34.78
C LYS A 407 1.68 80.85 -34.40
N ARG A 408 2.63 80.66 -33.47
CA ARG A 408 3.60 81.71 -33.10
C ARG A 408 4.47 82.13 -34.29
N ASN A 409 4.83 81.19 -35.17
CA ASN A 409 5.60 81.48 -36.36
C ASN A 409 4.80 82.35 -37.35
N LEU A 410 3.52 82.01 -37.55
CA LEU A 410 2.59 82.83 -38.34
C LEU A 410 2.41 84.21 -37.73
N ASP A 411 2.16 84.32 -36.42
CA ASP A 411 2.02 85.61 -35.72
C ASP A 411 3.29 86.47 -35.88
N ARG A 412 4.48 85.84 -35.84
CA ARG A 412 5.76 86.52 -36.07
C ARG A 412 5.88 87.02 -37.51
N LEU A 413 5.56 86.18 -38.50
CA LEU A 413 5.59 86.57 -39.92
C LEU A 413 4.60 87.70 -40.20
N GLU A 414 3.40 87.64 -39.63
CA GLU A 414 2.40 88.72 -39.72
C GLU A 414 2.93 90.03 -39.13
N HIS A 415 3.56 89.96 -37.95
CA HIS A 415 4.15 91.14 -37.33
C HIS A 415 5.27 91.75 -38.20
N VAL A 416 6.15 90.92 -38.77
CA VAL A 416 7.22 91.36 -39.67
C VAL A 416 6.62 92.04 -40.90
N LEU A 417 5.64 91.42 -41.55
CA LEU A 417 4.95 92.02 -42.71
C LEU A 417 4.29 93.36 -42.37
N ARG A 418 3.69 93.48 -41.17
CA ARG A 418 3.08 94.72 -40.69
C ARG A 418 4.13 95.83 -40.47
N ILE A 419 5.28 95.51 -39.87
CA ILE A 419 6.39 96.45 -39.71
C ILE A 419 6.88 96.91 -41.07
N TYR A 420 7.13 95.97 -42.00
CA TYR A 420 7.57 96.32 -43.35
C TYR A 420 6.57 97.26 -44.01
N LYS A 421 5.27 96.90 -44.04
CA LYS A 421 4.21 97.73 -44.63
C LYS A 421 4.17 99.14 -44.03
N GLN A 422 4.24 99.26 -42.70
CA GLN A 422 4.21 100.57 -42.04
C GLN A 422 5.50 101.36 -42.30
N SER A 423 6.65 100.71 -42.33
CA SER A 423 7.95 101.34 -42.57
C SER A 423 8.06 101.88 -44.00
N THR A 424 7.72 101.10 -45.03
CA THR A 424 7.72 101.59 -46.41
C THR A 424 6.69 102.69 -46.60
N GLN A 425 5.48 102.54 -46.04
CA GLN A 425 4.44 103.53 -46.20
C GLN A 425 4.76 104.85 -45.46
N GLN A 426 5.37 104.78 -44.27
CA GLN A 426 5.85 105.97 -43.55
C GLN A 426 7.05 106.62 -44.24
N ALA A 427 7.99 105.84 -44.79
CA ALA A 427 9.12 106.38 -45.55
C ALA A 427 8.63 107.11 -46.81
N LEU A 428 7.64 106.55 -47.51
CA LEU A 428 7.00 107.19 -48.66
C LEU A 428 6.19 108.44 -48.27
N GLN A 429 5.50 108.42 -47.13
CA GLN A 429 4.71 109.57 -46.65
C GLN A 429 5.56 110.75 -46.14
N ARG A 430 6.78 110.48 -45.64
CA ARG A 430 7.71 111.54 -45.21
C ARG A 430 8.32 112.33 -46.37
N GLY A 431 8.03 111.92 -47.61
CA GLY A 431 8.64 112.47 -48.82
C GLY A 431 10.04 111.91 -49.01
N PHE A 432 10.40 111.64 -50.25
CA PHE A 432 11.75 111.23 -50.62
C PHE A 432 12.27 112.16 -51.73
N ALA A 433 13.58 112.35 -51.74
CA ALA A 433 14.26 113.11 -52.78
C ALA A 433 15.04 112.14 -53.66
N LEU A 434 14.78 112.15 -54.96
CA LEU A 434 15.64 111.53 -55.96
C LEU A 434 16.60 112.59 -56.49
N VAL A 435 17.88 112.26 -56.57
CA VAL A 435 18.93 113.17 -57.02
C VAL A 435 19.37 112.73 -58.41
N TYR A 436 19.35 113.65 -59.37
CA TYR A 436 19.75 113.38 -60.74
C TYR A 436 21.01 114.18 -61.12
N ASN A 437 21.83 113.59 -62.00
CA ASN A 437 22.95 114.27 -62.65
C ASN A 437 22.46 115.11 -63.84
N ASN A 438 23.35 115.92 -64.41
CA ASN A 438 23.06 116.75 -65.58
C ASN A 438 22.63 115.95 -66.83
N ASN A 439 22.83 114.62 -66.84
CA ASN A 439 22.43 113.72 -67.91
C ASN A 439 21.07 113.04 -67.64
N GLY A 440 20.43 113.31 -66.49
CA GLY A 440 19.13 112.75 -66.11
C GLY A 440 19.19 111.37 -65.46
N GLU A 441 20.37 110.89 -65.05
CA GLU A 441 20.54 109.60 -64.36
C GLU A 441 20.52 109.79 -62.84
N ILE A 442 19.97 108.81 -62.11
CA ILE A 442 19.89 108.84 -60.65
C ILE A 442 21.27 108.64 -60.05
N ILE A 443 21.68 109.58 -59.19
CA ILE A 443 22.95 109.54 -58.48
C ILE A 443 22.78 108.78 -57.17
N THR A 444 23.64 107.80 -56.90
CA THR A 444 23.64 107.08 -55.63
C THR A 444 24.60 107.74 -54.63
N ALA A 445 24.46 107.44 -53.34
CA ALA A 445 25.34 107.98 -52.29
C ALA A 445 26.84 107.68 -52.53
N HIS A 446 27.14 106.60 -53.24
CA HIS A 446 28.51 106.25 -53.61
C HIS A 446 29.11 107.22 -54.63
N ASP A 447 28.31 107.67 -55.60
CA ASP A 447 28.74 108.57 -56.67
C ASP A 447 28.98 110.00 -56.18
N PHE A 448 28.32 110.39 -55.07
CA PHE A 448 28.47 111.70 -54.45
C PHE A 448 29.75 111.86 -53.61
N LEU A 449 30.37 110.74 -53.20
CA LEU A 449 31.59 110.69 -52.38
C LEU A 449 32.88 110.56 -53.22
N ALA A 450 32.78 110.53 -54.55
CA ALA A 450 33.91 110.45 -55.46
C ALA A 450 34.69 111.78 -55.55
N GLU A 451 35.96 111.74 -55.97
CA GLU A 451 36.92 112.86 -55.93
C GLU A 451 36.50 114.14 -56.70
N ASN A 452 35.46 114.08 -57.54
CA ASN A 452 34.87 115.24 -58.22
C ASN A 452 33.34 115.16 -58.22
N PRO A 453 32.67 115.63 -57.15
CA PRO A 453 31.23 115.60 -57.08
C PRO A 453 30.60 116.59 -58.08
N PRO A 454 29.48 116.23 -58.73
CA PRO A 454 28.79 117.11 -59.66
C PRO A 454 28.34 118.40 -58.96
N LYS A 455 28.68 119.55 -59.55
CA LYS A 455 28.39 120.87 -59.00
C LYS A 455 26.94 121.30 -59.18
N ASP A 456 26.28 120.81 -60.22
CA ASP A 456 24.89 121.10 -60.51
C ASP A 456 24.08 119.81 -60.39
N LEU A 457 23.02 119.87 -59.61
CA LEU A 457 22.17 118.74 -59.25
C LEU A 457 20.71 119.12 -59.44
N LYS A 458 19.92 118.16 -59.90
CA LYS A 458 18.48 118.29 -59.91
C LYS A 458 17.88 117.38 -58.85
N LEU A 459 17.24 117.98 -57.86
CA LEU A 459 16.53 117.26 -56.80
C LEU A 459 15.05 117.18 -57.18
N GLU A 460 14.52 115.96 -57.23
CA GLU A 460 13.08 115.73 -57.34
C GLU A 460 12.56 115.28 -55.98
N PHE A 461 11.76 116.12 -55.33
CA PHE A 461 10.98 115.75 -54.18
C PHE A 461 9.64 115.20 -54.66
N ALA A 462 9.39 113.93 -54.42
CA ALA A 462 8.16 113.27 -54.83
C ALA A 462 7.42 112.71 -53.62
N ASN A 463 6.10 112.91 -53.62
CA ASN A 463 5.21 112.22 -52.69
C ASN A 463 4.28 111.32 -53.51
N ILE A 464 4.59 110.01 -53.52
CA ILE A 464 3.83 109.01 -54.28
C ILE A 464 2.36 108.94 -53.80
N CYS A 465 2.04 109.36 -52.57
CA CYS A 465 0.66 109.37 -52.08
C CYS A 465 -0.18 110.54 -52.61
N THR A 466 0.42 111.69 -52.93
CA THR A 466 -0.28 112.87 -53.45
C THR A 466 -0.03 113.11 -54.95
N ASN A 467 0.90 112.35 -55.55
CA ASN A 467 1.34 112.48 -56.94
C ASN A 467 1.86 113.89 -57.29
N GLU A 468 2.38 114.58 -56.28
CA GLU A 468 3.02 115.88 -56.41
C GLU A 468 4.53 115.70 -56.52
N HIS A 469 5.10 116.34 -57.54
CA HIS A 469 6.53 116.32 -57.84
C HIS A 469 7.04 117.76 -57.85
N ILE A 470 8.03 118.05 -57.00
CA ILE A 470 8.69 119.35 -56.93
C ILE A 470 10.13 119.16 -57.37
N PHE A 471 10.52 119.84 -58.43
CA PHE A 471 11.89 119.82 -58.94
C PHE A 471 12.62 121.09 -58.50
N VAL A 472 13.80 120.91 -57.91
CA VAL A 472 14.67 122.00 -57.46
C VAL A 472 16.05 121.78 -58.07
N ASP A 473 16.49 122.74 -58.88
CA ASP A 473 17.86 122.77 -59.38
C ASP A 473 18.75 123.41 -58.31
N VAL A 474 19.83 122.73 -57.93
CA VAL A 474 20.74 123.13 -56.85
C VAL A 474 22.16 123.16 -57.39
N SER A 475 22.84 124.30 -57.23
CA SER A 475 24.27 124.41 -57.50
C SER A 475 25.04 124.40 -56.19
N VAL A 476 25.95 123.45 -56.04
CA VAL A 476 26.68 123.14 -54.81
C VAL A 476 27.97 123.94 -54.79
N ASN A 477 27.98 125.04 -54.03
CA ASN A 477 29.15 125.93 -53.89
C ASN A 477 30.25 125.39 -52.94
N GLY A 478 30.00 124.27 -52.27
CA GLY A 478 30.93 123.59 -51.39
C GLY A 478 30.21 122.50 -50.60
N ILE A 479 30.91 121.39 -50.34
CA ILE A 479 30.36 120.25 -49.59
C ILE A 479 31.02 120.24 -48.21
N THR A 480 30.23 120.50 -47.18
CA THR A 480 30.62 120.24 -45.79
C THR A 480 29.99 118.94 -45.35
N LEU A 481 30.81 117.93 -45.06
CA LEU A 481 30.38 116.73 -44.36
C LEU A 481 30.02 117.12 -42.93
N GLN A 482 28.72 117.25 -42.65
CA GLN A 482 28.23 117.15 -41.28
C GLN A 482 28.09 115.67 -40.95
N GLU A 483 28.87 115.20 -39.98
CA GLU A 483 28.57 113.95 -39.28
C GLU A 483 27.30 114.16 -38.46
N ASP A 484 26.14 113.99 -39.08
CA ASP A 484 24.92 113.73 -38.33
C ASP A 484 25.04 112.31 -37.73
N ARG A 485 25.11 112.28 -36.39
CA ARG A 485 24.97 111.05 -35.61
C ARG A 485 23.59 110.45 -35.87
N ILE A 486 23.56 109.19 -36.30
CA ILE A 486 22.43 108.29 -36.13
C ILE A 486 22.76 107.31 -35.00
#